data_AF-A0A9N8EB46-F1
#
_entry.id   AF-A0A9N8EB46-F1
#
_cell.length_a   1.000
_cell.length_b   1.000
_cell.length_c   1.000
_cell.angle_alpha   90.00
_cell.angle_beta   90.00
_cell.angle_gamma   90.00
#
_symmetry.space_group_name_H-M   'P 1'
#
loop_
_entity.id
_entity.type
_entity.pdbx_description
1 polymer ?
#
loop_
_entity_poly.entity_id
_entity_poly.type
_entity_poly.pdbx_seq_one_letter_code
_entity_poly.pdbx_strand_id
1 'polypeptide(L)'
;MLQRKGVPRSHSNASYFHSSLLPLTDNRKTAPASARRGNNNGVGNGTSGSVDGGFASISLSTVGRAAALFAISIVTITILRVAVSGSSITEELELDVAEGAVALSAVGGGLRNNNYWQTMDEQKLPLSDYPSIQYALENSDIVLLYFAASWCPMSTPITKLLDEKFGDILLHPEGTDDESTRSINNQRRRPISLVYVSSDESEVKMKAYSRKNWIDVPFQSEERTTLKKHFKVAAKREMEVLNMPSRLYEIPAIIVVSGESHNVLTTHGVDDLREKGSEALIHWIKLLHTIKALEDKY
;
A
#
# COMPACT_ATOMS: atom_id res chain seq x y z
N MET A 1 28.41 -12.61 -60.86
CA MET A 1 29.04 -11.57 -60.02
C MET A 1 28.20 -10.30 -60.11
N LEU A 2 27.28 -10.11 -59.16
CA LEU A 2 26.36 -8.97 -59.12
C LEU A 2 26.98 -7.83 -58.31
N GLN A 3 27.18 -6.68 -58.95
CA GLN A 3 27.75 -5.46 -58.37
C GLN A 3 26.67 -4.66 -57.63
N ARG A 4 27.04 -4.16 -56.44
CA ARG A 4 26.28 -3.20 -55.62
C ARG A 4 26.43 -1.76 -56.15
N LYS A 5 25.33 -1.01 -56.16
CA LYS A 5 25.24 0.47 -56.09
C LYS A 5 24.13 0.73 -55.06
N GLY A 6 24.26 1.50 -53.98
CA GLY A 6 24.95 2.77 -53.77
C GLY A 6 23.87 3.83 -53.54
N VAL A 7 23.47 4.06 -52.27
CA VAL A 7 22.45 5.07 -51.88
C VAL A 7 23.15 6.23 -51.16
N PRO A 8 22.89 7.50 -51.53
CA PRO A 8 23.53 8.66 -50.89
C PRO A 8 22.76 9.19 -49.67
N ARG A 9 23.53 9.75 -48.72
CA ARG A 9 23.12 10.56 -47.56
C ARG A 9 23.22 12.07 -47.88
N SER A 10 22.64 12.88 -46.98
CA SER A 10 22.68 14.36 -46.81
C SER A 10 21.42 15.07 -47.35
N HIS A 11 20.81 16.08 -46.72
CA HIS A 11 21.22 17.19 -45.84
C HIS A 11 20.03 17.62 -44.94
N SER A 12 20.18 17.83 -43.61
CA SER A 12 20.30 19.12 -42.89
C SER A 12 19.35 20.27 -43.26
N ASN A 13 18.55 20.75 -42.30
CA ASN A 13 18.13 22.14 -42.00
C ASN A 13 17.37 22.10 -40.64
N ALA A 14 17.81 22.69 -39.52
CA ALA A 14 18.14 24.08 -39.16
C ALA A 14 16.91 25.01 -38.97
N SER A 15 16.71 25.38 -37.70
CA SER A 15 16.14 26.63 -37.13
C SER A 15 14.70 27.03 -37.43
N TYR A 16 13.92 27.38 -36.38
CA TYR A 16 13.56 28.77 -36.07
C TYR A 16 13.06 28.91 -34.63
N PHE A 17 13.72 29.81 -33.89
CA PHE A 17 13.26 30.42 -32.65
C PHE A 17 12.01 31.28 -32.93
N HIS A 18 11.05 31.29 -31.99
CA HIS A 18 10.29 32.51 -31.73
C HIS A 18 9.91 32.60 -30.25
N SER A 19 10.62 33.49 -29.55
CA SER A 19 10.20 34.05 -28.27
C SER A 19 8.97 34.92 -28.49
N SER A 20 8.01 34.85 -27.56
CA SER A 20 7.00 35.90 -27.38
C SER A 20 6.89 36.21 -25.90
N LEU A 21 7.38 37.40 -25.57
CA LEU A 21 7.30 38.08 -24.28
C LEU A 21 5.87 38.59 -24.04
N LEU A 22 5.39 38.36 -22.81
CA LEU A 22 4.47 39.11 -21.92
C LEU A 22 3.53 40.21 -22.47
N PRO A 23 2.38 40.42 -21.81
CA PRO A 23 2.40 41.42 -20.73
C PRO A 23 1.74 40.97 -19.42
N LEU A 24 2.46 41.28 -18.33
CA LEU A 24 1.94 41.41 -16.96
C LEU A 24 0.82 42.46 -16.94
N THR A 25 -0.33 42.12 -16.36
CA THR A 25 -1.30 43.12 -15.90
C THR A 25 -1.33 43.14 -14.38
N ASP A 26 -0.90 44.29 -13.89
CA ASP A 26 -0.85 44.72 -12.49
C ASP A 26 -2.26 45.15 -12.08
N ASN A 27 -2.82 44.59 -11.00
CA ASN A 27 -4.08 45.10 -10.43
C ASN A 27 -3.94 45.24 -8.91
N ARG A 28 -3.41 46.40 -8.52
CA ARG A 28 -3.45 46.97 -7.18
C ARG A 28 -4.68 47.87 -7.03
N LYS A 29 -5.17 47.98 -5.78
CA LYS A 29 -6.26 48.83 -5.22
C LYS A 29 -7.63 48.15 -5.22
N THR A 30 -8.41 48.11 -4.14
CA THR A 30 -8.55 49.01 -2.98
C THR A 30 -9.12 48.24 -1.78
N ALA A 31 -8.68 48.57 -0.57
CA ALA A 31 -9.44 48.38 0.67
C ALA A 31 -10.28 49.65 0.95
N PRO A 32 -11.39 49.51 1.69
CA PRO A 32 -11.79 50.56 2.61
C PRO A 32 -12.00 50.05 4.04
N ALA A 33 -11.56 50.89 4.98
CA ALA A 33 -11.75 50.79 6.41
C ALA A 33 -13.14 51.30 6.85
N SER A 34 -13.73 50.66 7.87
CA SER A 34 -14.55 51.27 8.94
C SER A 34 -14.90 50.15 9.95
N ALA A 35 -14.47 50.18 11.22
CA ALA A 35 -14.80 51.05 12.35
C ALA A 35 -16.17 50.78 13.01
N ARG A 36 -16.18 49.97 14.09
CA ARG A 36 -17.06 50.03 15.29
C ARG A 36 -16.61 48.92 16.26
N ARG A 37 -16.01 49.15 17.44
CA ARG A 37 -16.33 49.94 18.66
C ARG A 37 -17.37 49.26 19.57
N GLY A 38 -16.90 48.84 20.75
CA GLY A 38 -17.66 48.49 21.97
C GLY A 38 -17.68 46.98 22.29
N ASN A 39 -17.56 46.49 23.52
CA ASN A 39 -17.44 47.13 24.83
C ASN A 39 -17.18 46.03 25.90
N ASN A 40 -16.34 46.34 26.88
CA ASN A 40 -16.34 46.00 28.32
C ASN A 40 -16.90 44.68 28.91
N ASN A 41 -16.02 44.11 29.76
CA ASN A 41 -16.15 43.77 31.19
C ASN A 41 -17.13 42.70 31.72
N GLY A 42 -16.55 41.82 32.55
CA GLY A 42 -17.17 41.06 33.64
C GLY A 42 -16.19 39.94 34.03
N VAL A 43 -15.22 40.11 34.93
CA VAL A 43 -15.35 40.12 36.41
C VAL A 43 -16.30 39.04 36.91
N GLY A 44 -15.72 37.96 37.43
CA GLY A 44 -16.40 36.90 38.19
C GLY A 44 -15.36 36.12 38.97
N ASN A 45 -15.40 36.29 40.29
CA ASN A 45 -14.44 35.86 41.31
C ASN A 45 -15.03 34.69 42.12
N GLY A 46 -14.18 33.82 42.66
CA GLY A 46 -14.52 32.79 43.67
C GLY A 46 -15.12 31.49 43.13
N THR A 47 -14.88 30.28 43.66
CA THR A 47 -14.40 29.85 44.99
C THR A 47 -13.98 28.37 44.93
N SER A 48 -12.96 28.05 45.72
CA SER A 48 -12.65 26.79 46.42
C SER A 48 -13.52 25.53 46.17
N GLY A 49 -12.85 24.41 45.89
CA GLY A 49 -13.40 23.06 45.99
C GLY A 49 -12.30 22.00 45.88
N SER A 50 -11.58 21.77 46.98
CA SER A 50 -10.70 20.62 47.20
C SER A 50 -11.57 19.37 47.37
N VAL A 51 -11.30 18.32 46.59
CA VAL A 51 -11.67 16.93 46.93
C VAL A 51 -10.55 16.03 46.42
N ASP A 52 -9.75 15.54 47.37
CA ASP A 52 -8.79 14.47 47.18
C ASP A 52 -9.53 13.16 46.84
N GLY A 53 -9.10 12.51 45.76
CA GLY A 53 -9.59 11.20 45.35
C GLY A 53 -8.45 10.41 44.72
N GLY A 54 -7.68 9.74 45.57
CA GLY A 54 -6.57 8.89 45.16
C GLY A 54 -7.04 7.69 44.33
N PHE A 55 -6.42 7.51 43.16
CA PHE A 55 -6.43 6.25 42.45
C PHE A 55 -5.05 5.60 42.54
N ALA A 56 -5.06 4.41 43.11
CA ALA A 56 -3.91 3.58 43.39
C ALA A 56 -3.16 3.21 42.11
N SER A 57 -1.85 3.41 42.15
CA SER A 57 -0.87 2.78 41.27
C SER A 57 -0.92 1.27 41.45
N ILE A 58 -1.22 0.53 40.38
CA ILE A 58 -1.10 -0.93 40.36
C ILE A 58 0.39 -1.28 40.29
N SER A 59 0.93 -1.75 41.40
CA SER A 59 2.27 -2.33 41.49
C SER A 59 2.29 -3.66 40.74
N LEU A 60 2.98 -3.69 39.60
CA LEU A 60 3.25 -4.91 38.85
C LEU A 60 4.22 -5.78 39.65
N SER A 61 3.74 -6.93 40.14
CA SER A 61 4.49 -7.81 41.03
C SER A 61 5.71 -8.43 40.34
N THR A 62 6.81 -8.50 41.08
CA THR A 62 8.14 -9.01 40.69
C THR A 62 8.14 -10.45 40.14
N VAL A 63 7.04 -11.20 40.27
CA VAL A 63 6.92 -12.59 39.81
C VAL A 63 6.77 -12.68 38.28
N GLY A 64 6.23 -11.65 37.61
CA GLY A 64 6.03 -11.65 36.15
C GLY A 64 7.30 -11.45 35.31
N ARG A 65 8.38 -10.92 35.90
CA ARG A 65 9.67 -10.71 35.19
C ARG A 65 10.55 -11.96 35.14
N ALA A 66 10.33 -12.92 36.04
CA ALA A 66 11.12 -14.16 36.06
C ALA A 66 10.71 -15.15 34.95
N ALA A 67 9.41 -15.22 34.61
CA ALA A 67 8.92 -16.15 33.59
C ALA A 67 9.37 -15.78 32.16
N ALA A 68 9.45 -14.48 31.84
CA ALA A 68 9.91 -14.01 30.54
C ALA A 68 11.41 -14.27 30.29
N LEU A 69 12.23 -14.20 31.34
CA LEU A 69 13.68 -14.47 31.23
C LEU A 69 13.98 -15.97 31.09
N PHE A 70 13.16 -16.86 31.67
CA PHE A 70 13.32 -18.30 31.48
C PHE A 70 12.96 -18.77 30.07
N ALA A 71 11.94 -18.20 29.43
CA ALA A 71 11.55 -18.56 28.06
C ALA A 71 12.59 -18.13 27.02
N ILE A 72 13.20 -16.95 27.18
CA ILE A 72 14.26 -16.47 26.28
C ILE A 72 15.52 -17.34 26.40
N SER A 73 15.87 -17.78 27.61
CA SER A 73 17.06 -18.61 27.84
C SER A 73 16.96 -19.99 27.17
N ILE A 74 15.78 -20.61 27.16
CA ILE A 74 15.58 -21.93 26.53
C ILE A 74 15.69 -21.82 25.01
N VAL A 75 15.15 -20.77 24.40
CA VAL A 75 15.23 -20.56 22.94
C VAL A 75 16.68 -20.30 22.49
N THR A 76 17.46 -19.53 23.24
CA THR A 76 18.88 -19.30 22.90
C THR A 76 19.74 -20.56 23.03
N ILE A 77 19.48 -21.42 24.02
CA ILE A 77 20.25 -22.67 24.18
C ILE A 77 19.97 -23.65 23.04
N THR A 78 18.73 -23.73 22.55
CA THR A 78 18.37 -24.60 21.43
C THR A 78 19.00 -24.13 20.12
N ILE A 79 19.04 -22.81 19.87
CA ILE A 79 19.67 -22.25 18.67
C ILE A 79 21.20 -22.43 18.71
N LEU A 80 21.83 -22.30 19.88
CA LEU A 80 23.28 -22.50 20.01
C LEU A 80 23.71 -23.96 19.79
N ARG A 81 22.89 -24.95 20.20
CA ARG A 81 23.19 -26.37 19.96
C ARG A 81 23.08 -26.77 18.48
N VAL A 82 22.15 -26.17 17.74
CA VAL A 82 22.01 -26.43 16.29
C VAL A 82 23.19 -25.87 15.49
N ALA A 83 23.76 -24.73 15.91
CA ALA A 83 24.89 -24.12 15.23
C ALA A 83 26.24 -24.85 15.45
N VAL A 84 26.41 -25.56 16.57
CA VAL A 84 27.70 -26.19 16.93
C VAL A 84 27.82 -27.64 16.43
N SER A 85 26.70 -28.34 16.21
CA SER A 85 26.76 -29.80 15.97
C SER A 85 26.62 -30.26 14.52
N GLY A 86 26.47 -29.37 13.53
CA GLY A 86 26.62 -29.72 12.10
C GLY A 86 25.94 -31.04 11.66
N SER A 87 24.76 -31.34 12.20
CA SER A 87 24.07 -32.61 12.01
C SER A 87 22.71 -32.37 11.38
N SER A 88 22.49 -32.93 10.19
CA SER A 88 21.19 -33.03 9.52
C SER A 88 20.32 -34.05 10.25
N ILE A 89 19.29 -33.58 10.97
CA ILE A 89 18.30 -34.45 11.61
C ILE A 89 17.08 -34.51 10.70
N THR A 90 16.95 -35.61 9.97
CA THR A 90 15.67 -36.16 9.54
C THR A 90 15.22 -37.13 10.63
N GLU A 91 14.24 -36.75 11.44
CA GLU A 91 13.47 -37.71 12.22
C GLU A 91 11.98 -37.46 12.03
N GLU A 92 11.32 -38.54 11.63
CA GLU A 92 9.89 -38.71 11.52
C GLU A 92 9.26 -38.61 12.90
N LEU A 93 8.27 -37.73 13.03
CA LEU A 93 7.34 -37.69 14.15
C LEU A 93 6.10 -38.48 13.71
N GLU A 94 6.11 -39.79 13.97
CA GLU A 94 4.88 -40.56 14.03
C GLU A 94 4.13 -40.17 15.31
N LEU A 95 2.90 -39.66 15.12
CA LEU A 95 2.00 -39.29 16.20
C LEU A 95 0.81 -40.26 16.13
N ASP A 96 0.81 -41.23 17.03
CA ASP A 96 -0.30 -42.16 17.24
C ASP A 96 -1.55 -41.40 17.70
N VAL A 97 -2.57 -41.33 16.84
CA VAL A 97 -3.92 -40.90 17.21
C VAL A 97 -4.89 -42.06 16.99
N ALA A 98 -5.43 -42.52 18.11
CA ALA A 98 -6.35 -43.63 18.24
C ALA A 98 -7.62 -43.47 17.39
N GLU A 99 -8.06 -44.58 16.80
CA GLU A 99 -9.36 -44.74 16.16
C GLU A 99 -10.51 -44.56 17.17
N GLY A 100 -11.35 -43.56 16.90
CA GLY A 100 -12.63 -43.35 17.58
C GLY A 100 -13.65 -42.89 16.56
N ALA A 101 -14.25 -43.85 15.84
CA ALA A 101 -15.31 -43.60 14.88
C ALA A 101 -16.58 -43.07 15.58
N VAL A 102 -16.88 -41.79 15.39
CA VAL A 102 -18.22 -41.23 15.61
C VAL A 102 -18.65 -40.54 14.33
N ALA A 103 -19.57 -41.18 13.62
CA ALA A 103 -20.22 -40.66 12.43
C ALA A 103 -21.02 -39.40 12.79
N LEU A 104 -20.61 -38.25 12.25
CA LEU A 104 -21.39 -37.02 12.27
C LEU A 104 -21.52 -36.46 10.85
N SER A 105 -22.79 -36.38 10.48
CA SER A 105 -23.41 -35.88 9.25
C SER A 105 -22.66 -34.76 8.54
N ALA A 106 -22.58 -34.93 7.22
CA ALA A 106 -22.07 -33.97 6.25
C ALA A 106 -22.73 -32.58 6.38
N VAL A 107 -21.91 -31.57 6.69
CA VAL A 107 -22.18 -30.17 6.35
C VAL A 107 -21.04 -29.74 5.45
N GLY A 108 -21.34 -29.61 4.15
CA GLY A 108 -20.39 -29.24 3.11
C GLY A 108 -19.87 -27.82 3.30
N GLY A 109 -18.75 -27.68 4.01
CA GLY A 109 -17.90 -26.50 4.00
C GLY A 109 -16.81 -26.66 2.94
N GLY A 110 -17.17 -26.48 1.67
CA GLY A 110 -16.20 -26.48 0.58
C GLY A 110 -15.17 -25.37 0.78
N LEU A 111 -13.90 -25.76 0.89
CA LEU A 111 -12.76 -24.86 0.69
C LEU A 111 -12.90 -24.24 -0.70
N ARG A 112 -13.38 -23.00 -0.75
CA ARG A 112 -13.47 -22.20 -1.97
C ARG A 112 -12.06 -21.84 -2.43
N ASN A 113 -11.42 -22.71 -3.20
CA ASN A 113 -10.31 -22.35 -4.07
C ASN A 113 -10.84 -21.49 -5.20
N ASN A 114 -10.92 -20.17 -4.97
CA ASN A 114 -11.22 -19.16 -5.98
C ASN A 114 -9.97 -18.88 -6.85
N ASN A 115 -9.53 -19.85 -7.65
CA ASN A 115 -8.48 -19.63 -8.67
C ASN A 115 -9.05 -18.96 -9.93
N TYR A 116 -9.97 -18.00 -9.77
CA TYR A 116 -10.69 -17.35 -10.89
C TYR A 116 -9.79 -16.47 -11.77
N TRP A 117 -8.52 -16.30 -11.38
CA TRP A 117 -7.52 -15.52 -12.11
C TRP A 117 -6.68 -16.33 -13.09
N GLN A 118 -6.70 -17.67 -13.02
CA GLN A 118 -6.01 -18.52 -13.99
C GLN A 118 -6.75 -18.62 -15.33
N THR A 119 -7.99 -18.13 -15.42
CA THR A 119 -8.81 -18.17 -16.65
C THR A 119 -9.02 -16.80 -17.28
N MET A 120 -8.35 -15.74 -16.81
CA MET A 120 -8.24 -14.53 -17.61
C MET A 120 -7.16 -14.77 -18.66
N ASP A 121 -7.62 -15.04 -19.89
CA ASP A 121 -6.88 -14.87 -21.13
C ASP A 121 -5.71 -13.90 -20.95
N GLU A 122 -4.50 -14.47 -20.92
CA GLU A 122 -3.24 -14.07 -21.54
C GLU A 122 -3.06 -12.60 -22.02
N GLN A 123 -3.59 -11.62 -21.31
CA GLN A 123 -3.14 -10.23 -21.37
C GLN A 123 -2.19 -10.00 -20.21
N LYS A 124 -1.06 -10.70 -20.28
CA LYS A 124 0.14 -10.43 -19.48
C LYS A 124 0.71 -9.09 -19.94
N LEU A 125 0.05 -8.01 -19.54
CA LEU A 125 0.66 -6.70 -19.48
C LEU A 125 1.46 -6.70 -18.18
N PRO A 126 2.80 -6.80 -18.25
CA PRO A 126 3.58 -6.74 -17.03
C PRO A 126 3.34 -5.36 -16.41
N LEU A 127 3.15 -5.30 -15.09
CA LEU A 127 2.98 -4.03 -14.38
C LEU A 127 4.17 -3.06 -14.61
N SER A 128 5.28 -3.54 -15.17
CA SER A 128 6.40 -2.74 -15.66
C SER A 128 6.07 -1.76 -16.77
N ASP A 129 4.96 -1.95 -17.48
CA ASP A 129 4.54 -1.06 -18.57
C ASP A 129 3.93 0.27 -18.05
N TYR A 130 3.82 0.43 -16.73
CA TYR A 130 3.26 1.61 -16.07
C TYR A 130 4.36 2.42 -15.38
N PRO A 131 4.95 3.44 -16.05
CA PRO A 131 5.99 4.29 -15.48
C PRO A 131 5.65 4.85 -14.09
N SER A 132 4.37 5.20 -13.84
CA SER A 132 3.97 5.81 -12.56
C SER A 132 4.07 4.87 -11.36
N ILE A 133 4.16 3.56 -11.56
CA ILE A 133 4.24 2.57 -10.47
C ILE A 133 5.59 1.87 -10.42
N GLN A 134 6.44 2.04 -11.43
CA GLN A 134 7.72 1.34 -11.56
C GLN A 134 8.63 1.56 -10.35
N TYR A 135 8.72 2.80 -9.87
CA TYR A 135 9.49 3.12 -8.66
C TYR A 135 9.02 2.31 -7.44
N ALA A 136 7.70 2.10 -7.29
CA ALA A 136 7.14 1.30 -6.20
C ALA A 136 7.54 -0.19 -6.32
N LEU A 137 7.45 -0.74 -7.54
CA LEU A 137 7.80 -2.13 -7.86
C LEU A 137 9.30 -2.39 -7.63
N GLU A 138 10.18 -1.49 -8.08
CA GLU A 138 11.63 -1.66 -7.97
C GLU A 138 12.14 -1.53 -6.53
N ASN A 139 11.43 -0.79 -5.68
CA ASN A 139 11.92 -0.41 -4.36
C ASN A 139 11.12 -0.99 -3.19
N SER A 140 10.13 -1.86 -3.44
CA SER A 140 9.33 -2.48 -2.36
C SER A 140 9.02 -3.94 -2.57
N ASP A 141 9.09 -4.78 -1.53
CA ASP A 141 8.74 -6.19 -1.63
C ASP A 141 7.24 -6.39 -1.93
N ILE A 142 6.40 -5.60 -1.27
CA ILE A 142 4.95 -5.56 -1.47
C ILE A 142 4.55 -4.18 -2.03
N VAL A 143 3.68 -4.17 -3.04
CA VAL A 143 3.07 -2.95 -3.56
C VAL A 143 1.56 -3.04 -3.41
N LEU A 144 0.95 -2.02 -2.80
CA LEU A 144 -0.50 -1.89 -2.68
C LEU A 144 -1.02 -0.97 -3.79
N LEU A 145 -1.81 -1.50 -4.72
CA LEU A 145 -2.58 -0.68 -5.65
C LEU A 145 -3.90 -0.32 -4.99
N TYR A 146 -3.99 0.91 -4.47
CA TYR A 146 -5.13 1.40 -3.71
C TYR A 146 -6.08 2.23 -4.60
N PHE A 147 -7.23 1.64 -4.91
CA PHE A 147 -8.29 2.28 -5.69
C PHE A 147 -9.31 2.90 -4.75
N ALA A 148 -9.40 4.23 -4.73
CA ALA A 148 -10.29 4.97 -3.82
C ALA A 148 -10.62 6.36 -4.35
N ALA A 149 -11.50 7.08 -3.65
CA ALA A 149 -11.78 8.48 -3.93
C ALA A 149 -12.25 9.26 -2.72
N SER A 150 -12.06 10.57 -2.75
CA SER A 150 -12.45 11.50 -1.67
C SER A 150 -13.94 11.53 -1.38
N TRP A 151 -14.76 11.38 -2.43
CA TRP A 151 -16.21 11.45 -2.34
C TRP A 151 -16.83 10.13 -1.86
N CYS A 152 -16.05 9.04 -1.80
CA CYS A 152 -16.56 7.72 -1.42
C CYS A 152 -16.56 7.57 0.12
N PRO A 153 -17.74 7.41 0.76
CA PRO A 153 -17.82 7.29 2.22
C PRO A 153 -17.07 6.07 2.76
N MET A 154 -17.04 4.98 1.99
CA MET A 154 -16.39 3.73 2.38
C MET A 154 -14.86 3.78 2.25
N SER A 155 -14.30 4.70 1.45
CA SER A 155 -12.86 4.84 1.27
C SER A 155 -12.17 5.48 2.48
N THR A 156 -12.81 6.46 3.13
CA THR A 156 -12.20 7.21 4.23
C THR A 156 -11.77 6.32 5.42
N PRO A 157 -12.60 5.37 5.92
CA PRO A 157 -12.17 4.46 6.98
C PRO A 157 -10.97 3.60 6.60
N ILE A 158 -10.90 3.11 5.36
CA ILE A 158 -9.78 2.31 4.87
C ILE A 158 -8.51 3.15 4.76
N THR A 159 -8.61 4.37 4.27
CA THR A 159 -7.49 5.31 4.23
C THR A 159 -6.92 5.58 5.63
N LYS A 160 -7.79 5.82 6.63
CA LYS A 160 -7.34 6.00 8.01
C LYS A 160 -6.61 4.77 8.55
N LEU A 161 -7.13 3.57 8.23
CA LEU A 161 -6.52 2.32 8.68
C LEU A 161 -5.15 2.08 8.01
N LEU A 162 -5.01 2.40 6.72
CA LEU A 162 -3.71 2.37 6.03
C LEU A 162 -2.71 3.33 6.67
N ASP A 163 -3.12 4.57 6.92
CA ASP A 163 -2.27 5.59 7.55
C ASP A 163 -1.85 5.13 8.96
N GLU A 164 -2.79 4.62 9.76
CA GLU A 164 -2.53 4.13 11.13
C GLU A 164 -1.60 2.92 11.16
N LYS A 165 -1.77 1.96 10.25
CA LYS A 165 -1.02 0.69 10.30
C LYS A 165 0.32 0.74 9.58
N PHE A 166 0.41 1.49 8.49
CA PHE A 166 1.56 1.43 7.59
C PHE A 166 2.21 2.78 7.31
N GLY A 167 1.64 3.91 7.75
CA GLY A 167 2.10 5.25 7.37
C GLY A 167 3.61 5.47 7.53
N ASP A 168 4.21 4.94 8.60
CA ASP A 168 5.63 5.11 8.93
C ASP A 168 6.58 4.15 8.18
N ILE A 169 6.06 3.11 7.52
CA ILE A 169 6.85 2.08 6.84
C ILE A 169 6.67 2.07 5.32
N LEU A 170 5.76 2.89 4.79
CA LEU A 170 5.55 3.04 3.35
C LEU A 170 6.81 3.63 2.69
N LEU A 171 7.12 3.14 1.50
CA LEU A 171 8.05 3.81 0.59
C LEU A 171 7.52 5.22 0.23
N HIS A 172 8.34 6.23 0.46
CA HIS A 172 8.04 7.60 0.06
C HIS A 172 8.26 7.82 -1.44
N PRO A 173 7.50 8.73 -2.09
CA PRO A 173 7.71 9.11 -3.48
C PRO A 173 9.14 9.59 -3.75
N GLU A 174 9.60 9.34 -4.97
CA GLU A 174 10.92 9.77 -5.45
C GLU A 174 11.10 11.29 -5.30
N GLY A 175 12.30 11.72 -4.88
CA GLY A 175 12.66 13.13 -4.77
C GLY A 175 12.09 13.85 -3.54
N THR A 176 11.54 13.14 -2.56
CA THR A 176 11.15 13.72 -1.27
C THR A 176 12.35 13.75 -0.31
N ASP A 177 12.64 14.92 0.28
CA ASP A 177 13.82 15.20 1.14
C ASP A 177 13.75 14.55 2.54
N ASP A 178 13.17 13.37 2.66
CA ASP A 178 13.09 12.66 3.94
C ASP A 178 14.44 11.97 4.25
N GLU A 179 14.98 12.21 5.44
CA GLU A 179 16.24 11.61 5.91
C GLU A 179 16.15 10.09 6.03
N SER A 180 14.92 9.55 6.18
CA SER A 180 14.65 8.11 6.08
C SER A 180 14.91 7.54 4.66
N THR A 181 14.82 8.37 3.62
CA THR A 181 15.16 8.05 2.21
C THR A 181 16.68 8.01 1.99
N ARG A 182 17.48 8.71 2.81
CA ARG A 182 18.95 8.76 2.65
C ARG A 182 19.69 7.48 3.06
N SER A 183 19.04 6.56 3.77
CA SER A 183 19.60 5.22 4.02
C SER A 183 19.46 4.25 2.84
N ILE A 184 18.88 4.67 1.70
CA ILE A 184 18.78 3.89 0.45
C ILE A 184 20.16 3.63 -0.20
N ASN A 185 21.24 4.24 0.30
CA ASN A 185 22.61 3.84 -0.05
C ASN A 185 22.97 2.40 0.39
N ASN A 186 22.10 1.72 1.15
CA ASN A 186 22.22 0.30 1.47
C ASN A 186 21.10 -0.54 0.82
N GLN A 187 21.02 -0.62 -0.52
CA GLN A 187 20.45 -1.70 -1.38
C GLN A 187 19.19 -2.48 -0.93
N ARG A 188 18.42 -2.04 0.07
CA ARG A 188 17.30 -2.80 0.64
C ARG A 188 15.99 -2.18 0.19
N ARG A 189 15.17 -3.02 -0.44
CA ARG A 189 13.77 -2.73 -0.74
C ARG A 189 13.02 -2.45 0.56
N ARG A 190 12.04 -1.56 0.50
CA ARG A 190 11.09 -1.34 1.59
C ARG A 190 10.15 -2.54 1.71
N PRO A 191 9.64 -2.86 2.90
CA PRO A 191 8.70 -3.97 3.03
C PRO A 191 7.40 -3.72 2.25
N ILE A 192 6.98 -2.45 2.12
CA ILE A 192 5.72 -2.10 1.49
C ILE A 192 5.74 -0.69 0.87
N SER A 193 5.03 -0.52 -0.24
CA SER A 193 4.65 0.77 -0.81
C SER A 193 3.16 0.83 -1.10
N LEU A 194 2.64 2.05 -1.25
CA LEU A 194 1.26 2.30 -1.63
C LEU A 194 1.22 3.19 -2.86
N VAL A 195 0.57 2.69 -3.90
CA VAL A 195 0.25 3.40 -5.14
C VAL A 195 -1.22 3.78 -5.13
N TYR A 196 -1.53 5.07 -5.14
CA TYR A 196 -2.89 5.58 -5.15
C TYR A 196 -3.42 5.73 -6.58
N VAL A 197 -4.51 5.02 -6.88
CA VAL A 197 -5.23 5.07 -8.15
C VAL A 197 -6.58 5.75 -7.93
N SER A 198 -6.61 7.06 -8.15
CA SER A 198 -7.78 7.89 -7.79
C SER A 198 -8.99 7.67 -8.70
N SER A 199 -10.17 7.64 -8.07
CA SER A 199 -11.52 7.69 -8.68
C SER A 199 -12.22 9.05 -8.48
N ASP A 200 -11.44 10.09 -8.15
CA ASP A 200 -11.93 11.47 -8.07
C ASP A 200 -12.24 12.04 -9.46
N GLU A 201 -13.15 13.02 -9.50
CA GLU A 201 -13.54 13.70 -10.74
C GLU A 201 -12.62 14.86 -11.14
N SER A 202 -11.70 15.25 -10.26
CA SER A 202 -10.72 16.29 -10.56
C SER A 202 -9.39 16.02 -9.85
N GLU A 203 -8.31 16.50 -10.45
CA GLU A 203 -6.96 16.43 -9.89
C GLU A 203 -6.86 17.13 -8.53
N VAL A 204 -7.56 18.26 -8.37
CA VAL A 204 -7.62 19.00 -7.10
C VAL A 204 -8.16 18.12 -5.97
N LYS A 205 -9.26 17.39 -6.22
CA LYS A 205 -9.83 16.45 -5.24
C LYS A 205 -8.93 15.26 -4.98
N MET A 206 -8.30 14.71 -6.03
CA MET A 206 -7.31 13.64 -5.89
C MET A 206 -6.16 14.06 -4.97
N LYS A 207 -5.55 15.22 -5.24
CA LYS A 207 -4.40 15.72 -4.46
C LYS A 207 -4.78 16.09 -3.02
N ALA A 208 -5.99 16.64 -2.81
CA ALA A 208 -6.49 16.90 -1.47
C ALA A 208 -6.74 15.61 -0.66
N TYR A 209 -7.03 14.49 -1.33
CA TYR A 209 -7.27 13.20 -0.68
C TYR A 209 -5.99 12.39 -0.44
N SER A 210 -4.98 12.54 -1.30
CA SER A 210 -3.72 11.81 -1.19
C SER A 210 -2.92 12.17 0.08
N ARG A 211 -1.86 11.41 0.36
CA ARG A 211 -0.96 11.59 1.50
C ARG A 211 0.49 11.73 1.01
N LYS A 212 1.34 12.32 1.85
CA LYS A 212 2.75 12.62 1.53
C LYS A 212 3.60 11.38 1.19
N ASN A 213 3.21 10.22 1.71
CA ASN A 213 3.91 8.94 1.61
C ASN A 213 3.23 7.98 0.61
N TRP A 214 2.31 8.48 -0.21
CA TRP A 214 1.65 7.71 -1.26
C TRP A 214 2.25 8.08 -2.61
N ILE A 215 2.38 7.09 -3.49
CA ILE A 215 2.79 7.29 -4.88
C ILE A 215 1.51 7.44 -5.71
N ASP A 216 1.23 8.64 -6.21
CA ASP A 216 0.02 8.89 -7.01
C ASP A 216 0.21 8.49 -8.46
N VAL A 217 -0.75 7.75 -9.02
CA VAL A 217 -0.89 7.66 -10.48
C VAL A 217 -1.41 9.02 -10.99
N PRO A 218 -0.75 9.67 -11.97
CA PRO A 218 -1.15 11.00 -12.43
C PRO A 218 -2.61 11.07 -12.88
N PHE A 219 -3.31 12.15 -12.52
CA PHE A 219 -4.76 12.24 -12.73
C PHE A 219 -5.17 12.12 -14.20
N GLN A 220 -4.42 12.75 -15.11
CA GLN A 220 -4.74 12.77 -16.53
C GLN A 220 -4.06 11.63 -17.33
N SER A 221 -3.39 10.68 -16.66
CA SER A 221 -2.68 9.60 -17.36
C SER A 221 -3.64 8.55 -17.91
N GLU A 222 -3.27 7.99 -19.06
CA GLU A 222 -3.89 6.77 -19.58
C GLU A 222 -3.66 5.58 -18.64
N GLU A 223 -2.51 5.53 -17.97
CA GLU A 223 -2.14 4.52 -16.97
C GLU A 223 -3.22 4.33 -15.90
N ARG A 224 -3.81 5.43 -15.41
CA ARG A 224 -4.90 5.35 -14.43
C ARG A 224 -6.12 4.62 -14.99
N THR A 225 -6.45 4.86 -16.25
CA THR A 225 -7.59 4.24 -16.94
C THR A 225 -7.31 2.77 -17.24
N THR A 226 -6.12 2.45 -17.74
CA THR A 226 -5.72 1.08 -18.10
C THR A 226 -5.53 0.20 -16.86
N LEU A 227 -5.00 0.72 -15.75
CA LEU A 227 -4.94 0.01 -14.46
C LEU A 227 -6.35 -0.37 -13.95
N LYS A 228 -7.29 0.58 -13.96
CA LYS A 228 -8.69 0.32 -13.56
C LYS A 228 -9.34 -0.74 -14.44
N LYS A 229 -9.12 -0.68 -15.76
CA LYS A 229 -9.59 -1.68 -16.74
C LYS A 229 -8.99 -3.05 -16.49
N HIS A 230 -7.68 -3.12 -16.29
CA HIS A 230 -6.92 -4.34 -16.09
C HIS A 230 -7.44 -5.11 -14.87
N PHE A 231 -7.53 -4.43 -13.72
CA PHE A 231 -8.04 -5.06 -12.49
C PHE A 231 -9.57 -5.09 -12.40
N LYS A 232 -10.28 -4.50 -13.38
CA LYS A 232 -11.74 -4.32 -13.37
C LYS A 232 -12.23 -3.69 -12.06
N VAL A 233 -11.49 -2.70 -11.56
CA VAL A 233 -11.79 -1.92 -10.35
C VAL A 233 -12.24 -0.54 -10.77
N ALA A 234 -13.48 -0.16 -10.45
CA ALA A 234 -13.98 1.17 -10.75
C ALA A 234 -15.19 1.55 -9.87
N ALA A 235 -15.35 2.85 -9.62
CA ALA A 235 -16.61 3.34 -9.07
C ALA A 235 -17.73 3.22 -10.11
N LYS A 236 -18.98 3.08 -9.64
CA LYS A 236 -20.16 2.96 -10.53
C LYS A 236 -20.29 4.11 -11.50
N ARG A 237 -20.02 5.33 -11.04
CA ARG A 237 -20.11 6.55 -11.87
C ARG A 237 -19.02 6.66 -12.94
N GLU A 238 -17.95 5.87 -12.85
CA GLU A 238 -16.84 5.90 -13.81
C GLU A 238 -16.96 4.84 -14.90
N MET A 239 -17.84 3.84 -14.71
CA MET A 239 -17.97 2.68 -15.62
C MET A 239 -18.21 3.10 -17.07
N GLU A 240 -19.11 4.06 -17.29
CA GLU A 240 -19.46 4.57 -18.62
C GLU A 240 -18.29 5.32 -19.26
N VAL A 241 -17.66 6.22 -18.51
CA VAL A 241 -16.49 7.00 -18.97
C VAL A 241 -15.30 6.10 -19.30
N LEU A 242 -15.10 5.04 -18.51
CA LEU A 242 -14.05 4.06 -18.72
C LEU A 242 -14.40 3.06 -19.84
N ASN A 243 -15.61 3.07 -20.39
CA ASN A 243 -16.10 2.05 -21.32
C ASN A 243 -15.86 0.62 -20.79
N MET A 244 -16.19 0.41 -19.51
CA MET A 244 -16.01 -0.87 -18.83
C MET A 244 -17.38 -1.57 -18.76
N PRO A 245 -17.59 -2.70 -19.46
CA PRO A 245 -18.90 -3.36 -19.50
C PRO A 245 -19.25 -4.02 -18.15
N SER A 246 -18.24 -4.47 -17.41
CA SER A 246 -18.39 -5.07 -16.08
C SER A 246 -17.18 -4.78 -15.21
N ARG A 247 -17.43 -4.52 -13.92
CA ARG A 247 -16.40 -4.44 -12.87
C ARG A 247 -16.41 -5.73 -12.05
N LEU A 248 -15.25 -6.09 -11.53
CA LEU A 248 -15.11 -7.15 -10.53
C LEU A 248 -15.12 -6.59 -9.11
N TYR A 249 -14.56 -5.39 -8.92
CA TYR A 249 -14.41 -4.77 -7.60
C TYR A 249 -14.94 -3.33 -7.58
N GLU A 250 -15.53 -2.97 -6.44
CA GLU A 250 -15.92 -1.59 -6.11
C GLU A 250 -14.82 -0.88 -5.34
N ILE A 251 -14.86 0.45 -5.31
CA ILE A 251 -13.99 1.23 -4.41
C ILE A 251 -14.59 1.29 -2.98
N PRO A 252 -13.76 1.30 -1.92
CA PRO A 252 -12.31 1.10 -1.95
C PRO A 252 -11.92 -0.35 -2.28
N ALA A 253 -10.84 -0.52 -3.03
CA ALA A 253 -10.19 -1.81 -3.25
C ALA A 253 -8.67 -1.68 -3.10
N ILE A 254 -8.04 -2.75 -2.62
CA ILE A 254 -6.58 -2.87 -2.50
C ILE A 254 -6.20 -4.16 -3.20
N ILE A 255 -5.45 -4.04 -4.30
CA ILE A 255 -4.81 -5.17 -4.95
C ILE A 255 -3.37 -5.21 -4.46
N VAL A 256 -2.97 -6.35 -3.90
CA VAL A 256 -1.64 -6.55 -3.34
C VAL A 256 -0.81 -7.30 -4.36
N VAL A 257 0.32 -6.72 -4.76
CA VAL A 257 1.20 -7.31 -5.78
C VAL A 257 2.62 -7.46 -5.25
N SER A 258 3.32 -8.48 -5.75
CA SER A 258 4.76 -8.65 -5.57
C SER A 258 5.49 -7.55 -6.30
N GLY A 259 6.40 -6.84 -5.64
CA GLY A 259 7.21 -5.85 -6.35
C GLY A 259 8.27 -6.48 -7.26
N GLU A 260 8.71 -7.71 -7.01
CA GLU A 260 9.74 -8.38 -7.82
C GLU A 260 9.14 -9.09 -9.03
N SER A 261 8.14 -9.95 -8.81
CA SER A 261 7.54 -10.77 -9.87
C SER A 261 6.32 -10.13 -10.54
N HIS A 262 5.82 -9.02 -9.98
CA HIS A 262 4.59 -8.33 -10.41
C HIS A 262 3.31 -9.19 -10.31
N ASN A 263 3.40 -10.38 -9.69
CA ASN A 263 2.25 -11.25 -9.47
C ASN A 263 1.28 -10.65 -8.46
N VAL A 264 -0.02 -10.85 -8.70
CA VAL A 264 -1.06 -10.54 -7.73
C VAL A 264 -1.01 -11.57 -6.59
N LEU A 265 -0.76 -11.10 -5.38
CA LEU A 265 -0.75 -11.91 -4.17
C LEU A 265 -2.17 -12.12 -3.63
N THR A 266 -2.96 -11.05 -3.62
CA THR A 266 -4.37 -11.07 -3.22
C THR A 266 -5.12 -9.86 -3.77
N THR A 267 -6.42 -10.04 -3.98
CA THR A 267 -7.35 -8.98 -4.37
C THR A 267 -8.28 -8.57 -3.21
N HIS A 268 -8.11 -9.21 -2.06
CA HIS A 268 -8.88 -9.00 -0.84
C HIS A 268 -8.16 -8.10 0.17
N GLY A 269 -7.25 -7.23 -0.30
CA GLY A 269 -6.39 -6.44 0.59
C GLY A 269 -7.16 -5.53 1.57
N VAL A 270 -8.38 -5.10 1.21
CA VAL A 270 -9.26 -4.34 2.13
C VAL A 270 -9.75 -5.22 3.28
N ASP A 271 -10.13 -6.45 3.00
CA ASP A 271 -10.62 -7.39 4.01
C ASP A 271 -9.47 -7.87 4.89
N ASP A 272 -8.32 -8.19 4.30
CA ASP A 272 -7.08 -8.51 5.03
C ASP A 272 -6.71 -7.39 6.01
N LEU A 273 -6.78 -6.13 5.56
CA LEU A 273 -6.47 -4.99 6.40
C LEU A 273 -7.48 -4.82 7.55
N ARG A 274 -8.77 -5.01 7.28
CA ARG A 274 -9.83 -4.92 8.30
C ARG A 274 -9.72 -6.00 9.36
N GLU A 275 -9.46 -7.23 8.94
CA GLU A 275 -9.41 -8.39 9.82
C GLU A 275 -8.10 -8.46 10.61
N LYS A 276 -6.97 -8.17 9.95
CA LYS A 276 -5.63 -8.44 10.48
C LYS A 276 -4.90 -7.18 10.95
N GLY A 277 -5.36 -5.98 10.54
CA GLY A 277 -4.75 -4.71 10.92
C GLY A 277 -3.25 -4.69 10.57
N SER A 278 -2.40 -4.48 11.58
CA SER A 278 -0.94 -4.47 11.42
C SER A 278 -0.36 -5.81 10.95
N GLU A 279 -1.05 -6.93 11.20
CA GLU A 279 -0.60 -8.27 10.79
C GLU A 279 -0.86 -8.55 9.31
N ALA A 280 -1.61 -7.69 8.60
CA ALA A 280 -1.88 -7.88 7.17
C ALA A 280 -0.58 -7.91 6.34
N LEU A 281 0.43 -7.10 6.69
CA LEU A 281 1.73 -7.15 6.02
C LEU A 281 2.42 -8.51 6.18
N ILE A 282 2.41 -9.08 7.39
CA ILE A 282 2.98 -10.41 7.66
C ILE A 282 2.24 -11.46 6.83
N HIS A 283 0.90 -11.35 6.74
CA HIS A 283 0.09 -12.23 5.91
C HIS A 283 0.48 -12.14 4.42
N TRP A 284 0.64 -10.94 3.87
CA TRP A 284 1.02 -10.75 2.46
C TRP A 284 2.45 -11.23 2.17
N ILE A 285 3.39 -11.05 3.09
CA ILE A 285 4.75 -11.60 2.97
C ILE A 285 4.73 -13.14 2.95
N LYS A 286 3.85 -13.78 3.74
CA LYS A 286 3.67 -15.23 3.68
C LYS A 286 3.12 -15.69 2.32
N LEU A 287 2.16 -14.95 1.75
CA LEU A 287 1.65 -15.22 0.41
C LEU A 287 2.76 -15.10 -0.64
N LEU A 288 3.57 -14.03 -0.58
CA LEU A 288 4.72 -13.83 -1.44
C LEU A 288 5.69 -15.02 -1.41
N HIS A 289 6.12 -15.45 -0.22
CA HIS A 289 7.01 -16.60 -0.08
C HIS A 289 6.38 -17.91 -0.58
N THR A 290 5.08 -18.09 -0.34
CA THR A 290 4.36 -19.29 -0.82
C THR A 290 4.33 -19.35 -2.34
N ILE A 291 4.02 -18.22 -3.00
CA ILE A 291 3.99 -18.13 -4.46
C ILE A 291 5.40 -18.36 -5.04
N LYS A 292 6.43 -17.72 -4.47
CA LYS A 292 7.83 -17.91 -4.91
C LYS A 292 8.28 -19.38 -4.80
N ALA A 293 7.95 -20.04 -3.69
CA ALA A 293 8.27 -21.45 -3.50
C ALA A 293 7.51 -22.39 -4.47
N LEU A 294 6.32 -21.98 -4.94
CA LEU A 294 5.59 -22.72 -5.98
C LEU A 294 6.22 -22.49 -7.36
N GLU A 295 6.62 -21.26 -7.69
CA GLU A 295 7.29 -20.94 -8.95
C GLU A 295 8.65 -21.64 -9.09
N ASP A 296 9.42 -21.75 -8.01
CA ASP A 296 10.70 -22.46 -8.03
C ASP A 296 10.56 -23.98 -8.25
N LYS A 297 9.36 -24.54 -8.04
CA LYS A 297 9.10 -25.98 -8.12
C LYS A 297 8.65 -26.44 -9.51
N TYR A 298 8.10 -25.55 -10.33
CA TYR A 298 7.47 -25.86 -11.62
C TYR A 298 8.12 -25.10 -12.77
#